data_AF-A0A354P549-F1
#
_entry.id   AF-A0A354P549-F1
#
_cell.length_a   1.000
_cell.length_b   1.000
_cell.length_c   1.000
_cell.angle_alpha   90.00
_cell.angle_beta   90.00
_cell.angle_gamma   90.00
#
_symmetry.space_group_name_H-M   'P 1'
#
loop_
_entity.id
_entity.type
_entity.pdbx_description
1 polymer ?
#
loop_
_entity_poly.entity_id
_entity_poly.type
_entity_poly.pdbx_seq_one_letter_code
_entity_poly.pdbx_strand_id
1 'polypeptide(L)'
;YKKAIVQFKRYIERHPEHEADLWQHGIALAFDGQYDEGRKLFELHRTVNPNDVENALWHFYCVAKSSSVEKARTGLLPAPGDRRAPMEELLQLYRGQVDEAAVRAAIDQWPKGTRNHDSAVFYGELYLAMYADSMGDRKRAIELAEKAAAASDVNYMVDVGRIYYLALRDAAP
;
A
#
# COMPACT_ATOMS: atom_id res chain seq x y z
N TYR A 1 9.83 -10.29 -6.28
CA TYR A 1 8.85 -10.88 -5.34
C TYR A 1 8.84 -12.41 -5.31
N LYS A 2 8.82 -13.18 -6.42
CA LYS A 2 8.79 -14.67 -6.40
C LYS A 2 9.82 -15.36 -5.50
N LYS A 3 11.11 -14.99 -5.62
CA LYS A 3 12.17 -15.53 -4.74
C LYS A 3 11.95 -15.16 -3.27
N ALA A 4 11.44 -13.96 -2.99
CA ALA A 4 11.16 -13.50 -1.63
C ALA A 4 10.05 -14.33 -0.98
N ILE A 5 8.97 -14.62 -1.71
CA ILE A 5 7.88 -15.50 -1.25
C ILE A 5 8.42 -16.86 -0.79
N VAL A 6 9.31 -17.48 -1.56
CA VAL A 6 9.93 -18.77 -1.18
C VAL A 6 10.73 -18.66 0.12
N GLN A 7 11.47 -17.56 0.32
CA GLN A 7 12.25 -17.37 1.55
C GLN A 7 11.35 -17.10 2.76
N PHE A 8 10.30 -16.29 2.62
CA PHE A 8 9.33 -16.06 3.69
C PHE A 8 8.64 -17.36 4.11
N LYS A 9 8.15 -18.17 3.16
CA LYS A 9 7.52 -19.47 3.47
C LYS A 9 8.48 -20.40 4.24
N ARG A 10 9.73 -20.50 3.80
CA ARG A 10 10.77 -21.30 4.51
C ARG A 10 11.07 -20.79 5.92
N TYR A 11 11.00 -19.47 6.12
CA TYR A 11 11.19 -18.88 7.44
C TYR A 11 10.01 -19.19 8.36
N ILE A 12 8.77 -19.02 7.87
CA ILE A 12 7.53 -19.33 8.60
C ILE A 12 7.45 -20.82 8.97
N GLU A 13 7.89 -21.73 8.08
CA GLU A 13 7.97 -23.16 8.39
C GLU A 13 8.80 -23.48 9.65
N ARG A 14 9.80 -22.64 9.95
CA ARG A 14 10.69 -22.80 11.11
C ARG A 14 10.30 -21.93 12.30
N HIS A 15 9.61 -20.82 12.02
CA HIS A 15 9.25 -19.79 12.98
C HIS A 15 7.82 -19.29 12.75
N PRO A 16 6.80 -20.16 12.93
CA PRO A 16 5.41 -19.80 12.67
C PRO A 16 4.91 -18.63 13.54
N GLU A 17 5.51 -18.43 14.72
CA GLU A 17 5.21 -17.33 15.64
C GLU A 17 5.48 -15.94 15.05
N HIS A 18 6.33 -15.85 14.03
CA HIS A 18 6.70 -14.59 13.39
C HIS A 18 5.84 -14.26 12.16
N GLU A 19 4.93 -15.15 11.74
CA GLU A 19 4.13 -14.92 10.51
C GLU A 19 3.40 -13.58 10.55
N ALA A 20 2.83 -13.24 11.71
CA ALA A 20 2.10 -11.99 11.90
C ALA A 20 3.00 -10.75 11.77
N ASP A 21 4.32 -10.84 11.89
CA ASP A 21 5.24 -9.70 11.77
C ASP A 21 5.69 -9.45 10.30
N LEU A 22 5.46 -10.41 9.40
CA LEU A 22 6.05 -10.44 8.05
C LEU A 22 5.19 -9.76 6.99
N TRP A 23 4.75 -8.52 7.23
CA TRP A 23 3.93 -7.75 6.27
C TRP A 23 4.57 -7.63 4.87
N GLN A 24 5.90 -7.66 4.77
CA GLN A 24 6.63 -7.67 3.50
C GLN A 24 6.30 -8.90 2.64
N HIS A 25 5.96 -10.03 3.27
CA HIS A 25 5.49 -11.21 2.57
C HIS A 25 4.16 -10.93 1.87
N GLY A 26 3.26 -10.18 2.51
CA GLY A 26 1.95 -9.81 1.97
C GLY A 26 2.09 -8.96 0.72
N ILE A 27 3.01 -7.98 0.75
CA ILE A 27 3.35 -7.16 -0.42
C ILE A 27 3.90 -8.04 -1.55
N ALA A 28 4.80 -8.97 -1.23
CA ALA A 28 5.37 -9.88 -2.22
C ALA A 28 4.30 -10.81 -2.85
N LEU A 29 3.31 -11.24 -2.07
CA LEU A 29 2.16 -12.03 -2.55
C LEU A 29 1.26 -11.19 -3.46
N ALA A 30 0.98 -9.94 -3.09
CA ALA A 30 0.19 -9.02 -3.91
C ALA A 30 0.83 -8.79 -5.28
N PHE A 31 2.15 -8.54 -5.34
CA PHE A 31 2.87 -8.43 -6.61
C PHE A 31 2.88 -9.70 -7.46
N ASP A 32 2.75 -10.88 -6.84
CA ASP A 32 2.65 -12.15 -7.55
C ASP A 32 1.22 -12.51 -7.97
N GLY A 33 0.23 -11.66 -7.64
CA GLY A 33 -1.18 -11.93 -7.87
C GLY A 33 -1.81 -12.93 -6.90
N GLN A 34 -1.10 -13.34 -5.84
CA GLN A 34 -1.61 -14.20 -4.76
C GLN A 34 -2.40 -13.35 -3.75
N TYR A 35 -3.46 -12.71 -4.23
CA TYR A 35 -4.20 -11.69 -3.49
C TYR A 35 -4.93 -12.24 -2.27
N ASP A 36 -5.48 -13.46 -2.34
CA ASP A 36 -6.22 -14.05 -1.21
C ASP A 36 -5.29 -14.42 -0.05
N GLU A 37 -4.08 -14.89 -0.34
CA GLU A 37 -3.02 -15.12 0.64
C GLU A 37 -2.52 -13.79 1.22
N GLY A 38 -2.30 -12.78 0.37
CA GLY A 38 -1.92 -11.44 0.81
C GLY A 38 -2.96 -10.83 1.77
N ARG A 39 -4.24 -10.91 1.41
CA ARG A 39 -5.37 -10.47 2.26
C ARG A 39 -5.33 -11.10 3.65
N LYS A 40 -5.21 -12.43 3.73
CA LYS A 40 -5.14 -13.16 5.01
C LYS A 40 -3.96 -12.71 5.85
N LEU A 41 -2.80 -12.46 5.21
CA LEU A 41 -1.63 -12.02 5.93
C LEU A 41 -1.80 -10.60 6.50
N PHE A 42 -2.41 -9.67 5.77
CA PHE A 42 -2.67 -8.32 6.31
C PHE A 42 -3.75 -8.30 7.40
N GLU A 43 -4.72 -9.22 7.33
CA GLU A 43 -5.67 -9.46 8.44
C GLU A 43 -4.94 -9.97 9.69
N LEU A 44 -3.98 -10.89 9.53
CA LEU A 44 -3.14 -11.38 10.61
C LEU A 44 -2.20 -10.29 11.15
N HIS A 45 -1.50 -9.56 10.29
CA HIS A 45 -0.54 -8.51 10.69
C HIS A 45 -1.20 -7.39 11.50
N ARG A 46 -2.47 -7.09 11.22
CA ARG A 46 -3.24 -6.12 12.01
C ARG A 46 -3.28 -6.47 13.50
N THR A 47 -3.18 -7.75 13.88
CA THR A 47 -3.16 -8.16 15.30
C THR A 47 -1.90 -7.67 16.03
N VAL A 48 -0.82 -7.40 15.29
CA VAL A 48 0.45 -6.85 15.80
C VAL A 48 0.48 -5.33 15.69
N ASN A 49 0.04 -4.77 14.56
CA ASN A 49 0.06 -3.34 14.30
C ASN A 49 -1.33 -2.81 13.87
N PRO A 50 -2.27 -2.64 14.81
CA PRO A 50 -3.67 -2.35 14.50
C PRO A 50 -3.92 -0.94 13.97
N ASN A 51 -2.93 -0.05 14.04
CA ASN A 51 -3.04 1.36 13.68
C ASN A 51 -2.37 1.68 12.34
N ASP A 52 -1.71 0.70 11.70
CA ASP A 52 -1.01 0.92 10.44
C ASP A 52 -2.00 1.05 9.28
N VAL A 53 -2.09 2.26 8.74
CA VAL A 53 -2.90 2.52 7.55
C VAL A 53 -2.34 1.76 6.36
N GLU A 54 -1.02 1.65 6.19
CA GLU A 54 -0.43 0.95 5.05
C GLU A 54 -0.93 -0.50 4.97
N ASN A 55 -0.93 -1.23 6.08
CA ASN A 55 -1.52 -2.57 6.18
C ASN A 55 -2.99 -2.60 5.70
N ALA A 56 -3.81 -1.63 6.10
CA ALA A 56 -5.20 -1.54 5.67
C ALA A 56 -5.35 -1.26 4.17
N LEU A 57 -4.49 -0.41 3.60
CA LEU A 57 -4.51 -0.08 2.17
C LEU A 57 -4.01 -1.24 1.30
N TRP A 58 -3.00 -1.99 1.76
CA TRP A 58 -2.56 -3.22 1.10
C TRP A 58 -3.60 -4.34 1.18
N HIS A 59 -4.29 -4.49 2.32
CA HIS A 59 -5.45 -5.38 2.43
C HIS A 59 -6.54 -5.01 1.43
N PHE A 60 -6.92 -3.72 1.37
CA PHE A 60 -7.88 -3.22 0.39
C PHE A 60 -7.46 -3.56 -1.04
N TYR A 61 -6.19 -3.32 -1.39
CA TYR A 61 -5.66 -3.62 -2.71
C TYR A 61 -5.86 -5.11 -3.06
N CYS A 62 -5.48 -6.02 -2.16
CA CYS A 62 -5.71 -7.45 -2.36
C CYS A 62 -7.19 -7.78 -2.59
N VAL A 63 -8.09 -7.25 -1.77
CA VAL A 63 -9.54 -7.50 -1.92
C VAL A 63 -10.09 -6.91 -3.22
N ALA A 64 -9.64 -5.72 -3.60
CA ALA A 64 -10.08 -5.06 -4.82
C ALA A 64 -9.67 -5.87 -6.07
N LYS A 65 -8.43 -6.37 -6.10
CA LYS A 65 -7.89 -7.14 -7.23
C LYS A 65 -8.42 -8.58 -7.30
N SER A 66 -8.75 -9.22 -6.17
CA SER A 66 -9.33 -10.58 -6.18
C SER A 66 -10.85 -10.61 -6.25
N SER A 67 -11.53 -9.54 -5.86
CA SER A 67 -12.98 -9.49 -5.77
C SER A 67 -13.56 -8.23 -6.42
N SER A 68 -13.68 -7.12 -5.69
CA SER A 68 -14.19 -5.86 -6.21
C SER A 68 -13.88 -4.70 -5.26
N VAL A 69 -13.90 -3.47 -5.79
CA VAL A 69 -13.72 -2.24 -5.01
C VAL A 69 -14.78 -2.10 -3.92
N GLU A 70 -16.02 -2.45 -4.20
CA GLU A 70 -17.13 -2.34 -3.24
C GLU A 70 -16.91 -3.26 -2.04
N LYS A 71 -16.44 -4.48 -2.29
CA LYS A 71 -16.05 -5.42 -1.23
C LYS A 71 -14.84 -4.92 -0.46
N ALA A 72 -13.83 -4.39 -1.14
CA ALA A 72 -12.64 -3.83 -0.51
C ALA A 72 -12.99 -2.65 0.40
N ARG A 73 -13.89 -1.77 -0.03
CA ARG A 73 -14.37 -0.62 0.73
C ARG A 73 -15.20 -1.03 1.94
N THR A 74 -16.09 -2.00 1.76
CA THR A 74 -16.92 -2.54 2.85
C THR A 74 -16.08 -3.27 3.90
N GLY A 75 -15.06 -4.00 3.46
CA GLY A 75 -14.16 -4.78 4.31
C GLY A 75 -12.88 -4.05 4.71
N LEU A 76 -12.76 -2.75 4.47
CA LEU A 76 -11.53 -2.00 4.75
C LEU A 76 -11.19 -2.09 6.24
N LEU A 77 -9.98 -2.56 6.53
CA LEU A 77 -9.52 -2.72 7.90
C LEU A 77 -9.44 -1.36 8.63
N PRO A 78 -9.87 -1.28 9.90
CA PRO A 78 -9.69 -0.07 10.69
C PRO A 78 -8.23 0.07 11.12
N ALA A 79 -7.68 1.27 10.94
CA ALA A 79 -6.34 1.69 11.34
C ALA A 79 -6.39 3.08 12.02
N PRO A 80 -6.81 3.17 13.29
CA PRO A 80 -7.01 4.46 13.96
C PRO A 80 -5.68 5.07 14.44
N GLY A 81 -5.56 6.39 14.35
CA GLY A 81 -4.51 7.14 15.05
C GLY A 81 -3.11 7.02 14.44
N ASP A 82 -2.99 6.65 13.17
CA ASP A 82 -1.75 6.80 12.43
C ASP A 82 -1.40 8.29 12.32
N ARG A 83 -0.26 8.68 12.90
CA ARG A 83 0.16 10.09 12.97
C ARG A 83 0.95 10.54 11.74
N ARG A 84 1.27 9.62 10.83
CA ARG A 84 2.03 9.93 9.62
C ARG A 84 1.10 10.62 8.62
N ALA A 85 1.55 11.70 7.98
CA ALA A 85 0.82 12.26 6.87
C ALA A 85 1.16 11.51 5.56
N PRO A 86 0.20 11.32 4.64
CA PRO A 86 -1.22 11.70 4.71
C PRO A 86 -2.12 10.48 5.04
N MET A 87 -1.77 9.69 6.07
CA MET A 87 -2.37 8.37 6.29
C MET A 87 -3.85 8.43 6.68
N GLU A 88 -4.26 9.41 7.49
CA GLU A 88 -5.66 9.56 7.86
C GLU A 88 -6.53 9.88 6.64
N GLU A 89 -6.10 10.80 5.78
CA GLU A 89 -6.81 11.20 4.58
C GLU A 89 -6.84 10.08 3.54
N LEU A 90 -5.75 9.31 3.41
CA LEU A 90 -5.73 8.11 2.57
C LEU A 90 -6.75 7.07 3.04
N LEU A 91 -6.83 6.82 4.36
CA LEU A 91 -7.82 5.90 4.90
C LEU A 91 -9.26 6.39 4.64
N GLN A 92 -9.51 7.69 4.80
CA GLN A 92 -10.81 8.31 4.50
C GLN A 92 -11.15 8.25 3.00
N LEU A 93 -10.17 8.45 2.11
CA LEU A 93 -10.33 8.32 0.66
C LEU A 93 -10.76 6.90 0.29
N TYR A 94 -10.09 5.89 0.85
CA TYR A 94 -10.41 4.48 0.61
C TYR A 94 -11.79 4.09 1.16
N ARG A 95 -12.27 4.78 2.21
CA ARG A 95 -13.68 4.68 2.67
C ARG A 95 -14.66 5.40 1.74
N GLY A 96 -14.23 6.38 0.97
CA GLY A 96 -15.08 7.23 0.13
C GLY A 96 -15.68 8.41 0.85
N GLN A 97 -14.98 8.87 1.89
CA GLN A 97 -15.41 9.98 2.72
C GLN A 97 -14.83 11.31 2.22
N VAL A 98 -13.67 11.26 1.58
CA VAL A 98 -12.97 12.40 0.99
C VAL A 98 -12.47 12.06 -0.40
N ASP A 99 -11.97 13.06 -1.13
CA ASP A 99 -11.36 12.93 -2.44
C ASP A 99 -9.83 13.09 -2.38
N GLU A 100 -9.17 13.03 -3.56
CA GLU A 100 -7.72 13.22 -3.66
C GLU A 100 -7.28 14.60 -3.15
N ALA A 101 -8.13 15.64 -3.22
CA ALA A 101 -7.76 16.99 -2.80
C ALA A 101 -7.49 17.07 -1.29
N ALA A 102 -8.21 16.29 -0.46
CA ALA A 102 -7.93 16.19 0.97
C ALA A 102 -6.54 15.60 1.24
N VAL A 103 -6.15 14.54 0.51
CA VAL A 103 -4.81 13.94 0.61
C VAL A 103 -3.73 14.97 0.23
N ARG A 104 -3.96 15.74 -0.84
CA ARG A 104 -3.03 16.82 -1.26
C ARG A 104 -2.90 17.91 -0.21
N ALA A 105 -4.03 18.36 0.36
CA ALA A 105 -4.03 19.36 1.41
C ALA A 105 -3.26 18.90 2.66
N ALA A 106 -3.33 17.62 3.04
CA ALA A 106 -2.57 17.06 4.15
C ALA A 106 -1.06 17.02 3.90
N ILE A 107 -0.65 16.75 2.65
CA ILE A 107 0.77 16.84 2.25
C ILE A 107 1.26 18.29 2.33
N ASP A 108 0.47 19.24 1.81
CA ASP A 108 0.84 20.66 1.74
C ASP A 108 0.95 21.36 3.11
N GLN A 109 0.41 20.76 4.17
CA GLN A 109 0.61 21.24 5.55
C GLN A 109 2.07 21.11 6.02
N TRP A 110 2.87 20.25 5.39
CA TRP A 110 4.27 20.07 5.73
C TRP A 110 5.16 21.04 4.94
N PRO A 111 6.13 21.70 5.59
CA PRO A 111 7.03 22.61 4.87
C PRO A 111 7.85 21.87 3.81
N LYS A 112 7.82 22.40 2.58
CA LYS A 112 8.63 21.89 1.46
C LYS A 112 10.11 21.86 1.79
N GLY A 113 10.82 20.85 1.28
CA GLY A 113 12.24 20.64 1.55
C GLY A 113 12.54 20.03 2.93
N THR A 114 11.51 19.57 3.64
CA THR A 114 11.68 18.78 4.86
C THR A 114 11.47 17.30 4.57
N ARG A 115 12.16 16.45 5.32
CA ARG A 115 11.99 14.99 5.22
C ARG A 115 10.55 14.53 5.42
N ASN A 116 9.80 15.20 6.30
CA ASN A 116 8.40 14.83 6.55
C ASN A 116 7.50 15.18 5.37
N HIS A 117 7.73 16.33 4.72
CA HIS A 117 7.04 16.66 3.47
C HIS A 117 7.39 15.63 2.38
N ASP A 118 8.66 15.30 2.20
CA ASP A 118 9.09 14.36 1.15
C ASP A 118 8.53 12.94 1.41
N SER A 119 8.50 12.51 2.68
CA SER A 119 7.84 11.27 3.08
C SER A 119 6.32 11.31 2.81
N ALA A 120 5.65 12.43 3.11
CA ALA A 120 4.22 12.58 2.87
C ALA A 120 3.89 12.57 1.37
N VAL A 121 4.71 13.22 0.54
CA VAL A 121 4.61 13.14 -0.92
C VAL A 121 4.76 11.70 -1.38
N PHE A 122 5.81 10.99 -0.95
CA PHE A 122 6.04 9.61 -1.38
C PHE A 122 4.85 8.69 -1.06
N TYR A 123 4.38 8.67 0.19
CA TYR A 123 3.27 7.80 0.58
C TYR A 123 1.95 8.23 -0.03
N GLY A 124 1.70 9.55 -0.15
CA GLY A 124 0.53 10.07 -0.84
C GLY A 124 0.48 9.61 -2.29
N GLU A 125 1.55 9.79 -3.06
CA GLU A 125 1.61 9.37 -4.46
C GLU A 125 1.49 7.85 -4.62
N LEU A 126 2.18 7.08 -3.77
CA LEU A 126 2.12 5.60 -3.82
C LEU A 126 0.69 5.10 -3.61
N TYR A 127 0.04 5.56 -2.54
CA TYR A 127 -1.28 5.05 -2.19
C TYR A 127 -2.41 5.64 -3.04
N LEU A 128 -2.24 6.85 -3.59
CA LEU A 128 -3.14 7.33 -4.65
C LEU A 128 -2.99 6.48 -5.93
N ALA A 129 -1.77 6.06 -6.28
CA ALA A 129 -1.55 5.17 -7.43
C ALA A 129 -2.22 3.81 -7.24
N MET A 130 -2.11 3.22 -6.04
CA MET A 130 -2.76 1.96 -5.69
C MET A 130 -4.29 2.09 -5.67
N TYR A 131 -4.82 3.21 -5.21
CA TYR A 131 -6.25 3.50 -5.29
C TYR A 131 -6.72 3.55 -6.74
N ALA A 132 -6.06 4.34 -7.59
CA ALA A 132 -6.40 4.45 -9.01
C ALA A 132 -6.35 3.08 -9.74
N ASP A 133 -5.33 2.25 -9.48
CA ASP A 133 -5.25 0.90 -10.05
C ASP A 133 -6.41 0.01 -9.57
N SER A 134 -6.76 0.10 -8.28
CA SER A 134 -7.91 -0.64 -7.72
C SER A 134 -9.22 -0.23 -8.39
N MET A 135 -9.35 1.04 -8.77
CA MET A 135 -10.52 1.57 -9.50
C MET A 135 -10.49 1.27 -11.00
N GLY A 136 -9.44 0.64 -11.52
CA GLY A 136 -9.26 0.37 -12.95
C GLY A 136 -8.76 1.56 -13.77
N ASP A 137 -8.41 2.69 -13.14
CA ASP A 137 -7.79 3.83 -13.83
C ASP A 137 -6.27 3.63 -13.95
N ARG A 138 -5.91 2.73 -14.87
CA ARG A 138 -4.52 2.34 -15.13
C ARG A 138 -3.65 3.53 -15.54
N LYS A 139 -4.18 4.46 -16.34
CA LYS A 139 -3.43 5.62 -16.79
C LYS A 139 -3.03 6.47 -15.60
N ARG A 140 -4.00 6.81 -14.74
CA ARG A 140 -3.76 7.59 -13.54
C ARG A 140 -2.82 6.88 -12.56
N ALA A 141 -2.99 5.57 -12.40
CA ALA A 141 -2.11 4.76 -11.55
C ALA A 141 -0.65 4.85 -11.97
N ILE A 142 -0.35 4.76 -13.28
CA ILE A 142 1.02 4.85 -13.80
C ILE A 142 1.61 6.24 -13.53
N GLU A 143 0.87 7.32 -13.81
CA GLU A 143 1.33 8.70 -13.58
C GLU A 143 1.68 8.97 -12.11
N LEU A 144 0.86 8.46 -11.18
CA LEU A 144 1.09 8.60 -9.74
C LEU A 144 2.25 7.71 -9.26
N ALA A 145 2.32 6.47 -9.73
CA ALA A 145 3.39 5.54 -9.38
C ALA A 145 4.75 6.05 -9.87
N GLU A 146 4.81 6.70 -11.02
CA GLU A 146 6.04 7.34 -11.53
C GLU A 146 6.55 8.42 -10.57
N LYS A 147 5.65 9.27 -10.06
CA LYS A 147 6.00 10.30 -9.07
C LYS A 147 6.50 9.69 -7.77
N ALA A 148 5.84 8.64 -7.28
CA ALA A 148 6.29 7.91 -6.09
C ALA A 148 7.69 7.29 -6.30
N ALA A 149 7.92 6.68 -7.47
CA ALA A 149 9.19 6.05 -7.81
C ALA A 149 10.37 7.05 -7.93
N ALA A 150 10.08 8.32 -8.18
CA ALA A 150 11.05 9.40 -8.26
C ALA A 150 11.55 9.90 -6.89
N ALA A 151 11.02 9.39 -5.76
CA ALA A 151 11.49 9.75 -4.43
C ALA A 151 13.00 9.45 -4.28
N SER A 152 13.72 10.42 -3.72
CA SER A 152 15.17 10.37 -3.51
C SER A 152 15.57 9.54 -2.29
N ASP A 153 14.65 9.35 -1.34
CA ASP A 153 14.88 8.53 -0.16
C ASP A 153 15.22 7.08 -0.51
N VAL A 154 16.04 6.47 0.35
CA VAL A 154 16.42 5.06 0.24
C VAL A 154 15.85 4.33 1.45
N ASN A 155 14.72 3.65 1.23
CA ASN A 155 14.10 2.77 2.21
C ASN A 155 13.27 1.69 1.49
N TYR A 156 12.87 0.67 2.24
CA TYR A 156 12.13 -0.48 1.72
C TYR A 156 10.88 -0.08 0.92
N MET A 157 10.07 0.85 1.43
CA MET A 157 8.84 1.24 0.76
C MET A 157 9.10 2.02 -0.52
N VAL A 158 10.15 2.85 -0.58
CA VAL A 158 10.52 3.52 -1.83
C VAL A 158 10.92 2.49 -2.90
N ASP A 159 11.64 1.43 -2.53
CA ASP A 159 11.93 0.33 -3.46
C ASP A 159 10.65 -0.42 -3.90
N VAL A 160 9.70 -0.62 -2.99
CA VAL A 160 8.36 -1.15 -3.31
C VAL A 160 7.65 -0.23 -4.32
N GLY A 161 7.69 1.08 -4.14
CA GLY A 161 7.11 2.05 -5.08
C GLY A 161 7.73 1.98 -6.47
N ARG A 162 9.06 1.85 -6.56
CA ARG A 162 9.78 1.65 -7.83
C ARG A 162 9.37 0.34 -8.50
N ILE A 163 9.29 -0.76 -7.75
CA ILE A 163 8.85 -2.06 -8.25
C ILE A 163 7.39 -1.99 -8.74
N TYR A 164 6.53 -1.30 -8.00
CA TYR A 164 5.13 -1.13 -8.37
C TYR A 164 4.96 -0.33 -9.66
N TYR A 165 5.68 0.78 -9.82
CA TYR A 165 5.69 1.54 -11.07
C TYR A 165 6.14 0.68 -12.26
N LEU A 166 7.22 -0.10 -12.11
CA LEU A 166 7.69 -0.99 -13.17
C LEU A 166 6.65 -2.08 -13.51
N ALA A 167 6.04 -2.69 -12.49
CA ALA A 167 5.01 -3.70 -12.69
C ALA A 167 3.77 -3.14 -13.42
N LEU A 168 3.35 -1.92 -13.05
CA LEU A 168 2.27 -1.24 -13.74
C LEU A 168 2.67 -0.93 -15.19
N ARG A 169 3.85 -0.35 -15.45
CA ARG A 169 4.28 0.04 -16.79
C ARG A 169 4.45 -1.15 -17.74
N ASP A 170 5.01 -2.25 -17.24
CA ASP A 170 5.42 -3.39 -18.08
C ASP A 170 4.31 -4.43 -18.29
N ALA A 171 3.20 -4.34 -17.55
CA ALA A 171 2.03 -5.17 -17.79
C ALA A 171 1.40 -4.83 -19.16
N ALA A 172 1.11 -5.85 -19.97
CA ALA A 172 0.36 -5.66 -21.22
C ALA A 172 -1.03 -5.07 -20.92
N PRO A 173 -1.54 -4.15 -21.76
CA PRO A 173 -2.89 -3.59 -21.60
C PRO A 173 -3.99 -4.66 -21.73
#